data_AF-A0A1Q7ZMG8-F1
#
_entry.id   AF-A0A1Q7ZMG8-F1
#
_cell.length_a   1.000
_cell.length_b   1.000
_cell.length_c   1.000
_cell.angle_alpha   90.00
_cell.angle_beta   90.00
_cell.angle_gamma   90.00
#
_symmetry.space_group_name_H-M   'P 1'
#
loop_
_entity.id
_entity.type
_entity.pdbx_description
1 polymer ?
#
loop_
_entity_poly.entity_id
_entity_poly.type
_entity_poly.pdbx_seq_one_letter_code
_entity_poly.pdbx_strand_id
1 'polypeptide(L)'
;MKRAGSFLGPVGLLFVSLGYTFAIGIARLFVTLESVCTQHCPVIKVQGFRFHHMYYGVLLLLVSLGVMIYASDARARWDSALVAGIGLGLIADEIGLLILKLSYWNIISVSIFAGGGLLLYLATALKSWRAGLSDFHFVDKYQFLALMGLLLGLTGFLFFDRPARMVVEATALGAWLASAILVTKYGRRHFFLLRNAPLNYPSPNR
;
A
#
# COMPACT_ATOMS: atom_id res chain seq x y z
N MET A 1 -25.91 -0.36 14.39
CA MET A 1 -26.05 -1.00 13.05
C MET A 1 -24.67 -1.05 12.39
N LYS A 2 -24.22 -2.24 11.96
CA LYS A 2 -22.86 -2.45 11.40
C LYS A 2 -22.75 -1.75 10.04
N ARG A 3 -21.83 -0.78 9.90
CA ARG A 3 -21.41 -0.25 8.59
C ARG A 3 -20.56 -1.32 7.92
N ALA A 4 -21.21 -2.26 7.25
CA ALA A 4 -20.52 -3.16 6.36
C ALA A 4 -19.91 -2.36 5.19
N GLY A 5 -18.71 -2.73 4.74
CA GLY A 5 -18.05 -2.03 3.63
C GLY A 5 -17.48 -0.65 3.97
N SER A 6 -17.08 -0.43 5.23
CA SER A 6 -16.42 0.80 5.65
C SER A 6 -14.92 0.79 5.32
N PHE A 7 -14.36 1.97 4.99
CA PHE A 7 -12.91 2.19 4.86
C PHE A 7 -12.16 1.85 6.16
N LEU A 8 -12.71 2.25 7.30
CA LEU A 8 -12.20 1.88 8.64
C LEU A 8 -12.88 0.61 9.20
N GLY A 9 -13.48 -0.20 8.32
CA GLY A 9 -13.99 -1.52 8.65
C GLY A 9 -12.87 -2.57 8.69
N PRO A 10 -13.17 -3.81 9.10
CA PRO A 10 -12.19 -4.89 9.16
C PRO A 10 -11.37 -5.08 7.88
N VAL A 11 -12.04 -5.13 6.72
CA VAL A 11 -11.38 -5.31 5.41
C VAL A 11 -10.54 -4.09 5.03
N GLY A 12 -11.11 -2.88 5.17
CA GLY A 12 -10.39 -1.66 4.80
C GLY A 12 -9.15 -1.43 5.67
N LEU A 13 -9.23 -1.66 6.99
CA LEU A 13 -8.07 -1.59 7.87
C LEU A 13 -7.02 -2.64 7.52
N LEU A 14 -7.42 -3.87 7.18
CA LEU A 14 -6.48 -4.89 6.71
C LEU A 14 -5.75 -4.42 5.45
N PHE A 15 -6.48 -3.84 4.48
CA PHE A 15 -5.87 -3.33 3.26
C PHE A 15 -4.94 -2.15 3.52
N VAL A 16 -5.27 -1.24 4.45
CA VAL A 16 -4.34 -0.20 4.92
C VAL A 16 -3.07 -0.85 5.50
N SER A 17 -3.21 -1.84 6.40
CA SER A 17 -2.08 -2.53 7.02
C SER A 17 -1.18 -3.23 6.00
N LEU A 18 -1.78 -3.91 5.01
CA LEU A 18 -1.06 -4.58 3.94
C LEU A 18 -0.31 -3.58 3.05
N GLY A 19 -0.98 -2.53 2.58
CA GLY A 19 -0.36 -1.50 1.76
C GLY A 19 0.79 -0.81 2.48
N TYR A 20 0.61 -0.48 3.75
CA TYR A 20 1.63 0.14 4.61
C TYR A 20 2.88 -0.72 4.74
N THR A 21 2.68 -1.98 5.16
CA THR A 21 3.80 -2.91 5.41
C THR A 21 4.55 -3.22 4.12
N PHE A 22 3.82 -3.41 3.02
CA PHE A 22 4.40 -3.71 1.72
C PHE A 22 5.22 -2.54 1.19
N ALA A 23 4.67 -1.32 1.25
CA ALA A 23 5.35 -0.12 0.79
C ALA A 23 6.66 0.13 1.54
N ILE A 24 6.66 0.02 2.88
CA ILE A 24 7.88 0.13 3.69
C ILE A 24 8.87 -0.98 3.37
N GLY A 25 8.41 -2.23 3.26
CA GLY A 25 9.26 -3.36 2.94
C GLY A 25 10.01 -3.16 1.62
N ILE A 26 9.29 -2.73 0.58
CA ILE A 26 9.89 -2.44 -0.73
C ILE A 26 10.81 -1.22 -0.66
N ALA A 27 10.42 -0.13 0.01
CA ALA A 27 11.25 1.06 0.14
C ALA A 27 12.58 0.78 0.87
N ARG A 28 12.55 0.03 1.98
CA ARG A 28 13.75 -0.36 2.73
C ARG A 28 14.62 -1.34 1.94
N LEU A 29 14.01 -2.29 1.24
CA LEU A 29 14.75 -3.22 0.39
C LEU A 29 15.44 -2.46 -0.74
N PHE A 30 14.74 -1.53 -1.38
CA PHE A 30 15.30 -0.66 -2.42
C PHE A 30 16.52 0.12 -1.92
N VAL A 31 16.40 0.83 -0.80
CA VAL A 31 17.52 1.59 -0.21
C VAL A 31 18.70 0.69 0.18
N THR A 32 18.43 -0.53 0.62
CA THR A 32 19.49 -1.48 0.99
C THR A 32 20.28 -1.92 -0.23
N LEU A 33 19.59 -2.18 -1.34
CA LEU A 33 20.22 -2.46 -2.62
C LEU A 33 21.01 -1.24 -3.12
N GLU A 34 20.46 -0.02 -2.99
CA GLU A 34 21.13 1.23 -3.37
C GLU A 34 22.40 1.49 -2.54
N SER A 35 22.38 1.20 -1.24
CA SER A 35 23.51 1.44 -0.34
C SER A 35 24.76 0.60 -0.67
N VAL A 36 24.61 -0.45 -1.47
CA VAL A 36 25.70 -1.32 -1.94
C VAL A 36 26.27 -0.84 -3.29
N CYS A 37 25.62 0.14 -3.95
CA CYS A 37 26.03 0.69 -5.23
C CYS A 37 26.95 1.92 -5.09
N THR A 38 28.04 1.95 -5.87
CA THR A 38 29.08 3.00 -5.86
C THR A 38 28.96 4.01 -6.99
N GLN A 39 27.96 3.89 -7.87
CA GLN A 39 27.79 4.75 -9.04
C GLN A 39 26.76 5.86 -8.75
N HIS A 40 27.07 7.07 -9.21
CA HIS A 40 26.33 8.30 -8.94
C HIS A 40 24.86 8.26 -9.42
N CYS A 41 23.94 7.88 -8.53
CA CYS A 41 22.51 8.02 -8.78
C CYS A 41 22.12 9.52 -8.80
N PRO A 42 21.30 9.98 -9.77
CA PRO A 42 20.78 11.34 -9.79
C PRO A 42 19.78 11.54 -8.65
N VAL A 43 20.30 11.94 -7.49
CA VAL A 43 19.51 12.25 -6.31
C VAL A 43 19.12 13.73 -6.36
N ILE A 44 17.81 14.02 -6.32
CA ILE A 44 17.34 15.39 -6.05
C ILE A 44 17.67 15.70 -4.59
N LYS A 45 18.75 16.45 -4.38
CA LYS A 45 19.22 16.86 -3.05
C LYS A 45 18.55 18.18 -2.67
N VAL A 46 17.66 18.15 -1.68
CA VAL A 46 17.18 19.37 -1.01
C VAL A 46 17.78 19.39 0.40
N GLN A 47 18.69 20.32 0.66
CA GLN A 47 19.32 20.54 1.98
C GLN A 47 20.00 19.31 2.61
N GLY A 48 20.58 18.42 1.80
CA GLY A 48 21.25 17.21 2.28
C GLY A 48 20.33 16.03 2.58
N PHE A 49 19.01 16.20 2.40
CA PHE A 49 18.01 15.13 2.55
C PHE A 49 17.56 14.57 1.21
N ARG A 50 17.40 13.25 1.19
CA ARG A 50 17.08 12.41 0.04
C ARG A 50 15.56 12.16 -0.02
N PHE A 51 14.75 13.12 -0.47
CA PHE A 51 13.30 12.91 -0.58
C PHE A 51 12.96 12.04 -1.80
N HIS A 52 12.69 10.74 -1.61
CA HIS A 52 12.41 9.83 -2.72
C HIS A 52 10.96 9.34 -2.72
N HIS A 53 10.38 9.09 -1.54
CA HIS A 53 9.08 8.42 -1.45
C HIS A 53 7.98 9.30 -0.84
N MET A 54 8.34 10.38 -0.14
CA MET A 54 7.41 11.24 0.60
C MET A 54 6.34 11.88 -0.31
N TYR A 55 6.75 12.47 -1.44
CA TYR A 55 5.81 13.15 -2.36
C TYR A 55 4.83 12.17 -3.01
N TYR A 56 5.31 10.99 -3.40
CA TYR A 56 4.43 9.92 -3.90
C TYR A 56 3.47 9.46 -2.81
N GLY A 57 3.95 9.31 -1.58
CA GLY A 57 3.13 8.95 -0.43
C GLY A 57 2.00 9.95 -0.17
N VAL A 58 2.31 11.25 -0.16
CA VAL A 58 1.32 12.33 0.00
C VAL A 58 0.31 12.34 -1.13
N LEU A 59 0.76 12.20 -2.39
CA LEU A 59 -0.14 12.18 -3.54
C LEU A 59 -1.10 10.99 -3.47
N LEU A 60 -0.60 9.79 -3.19
CA LEU A 60 -1.42 8.59 -3.04
C LEU A 60 -2.42 8.73 -1.88
N LEU A 61 -2.01 9.34 -0.78
CA LEU A 61 -2.89 9.61 0.36
C LEU A 61 -4.00 10.61 -0.01
N LEU A 62 -3.67 11.71 -0.69
CA LEU A 62 -4.66 12.70 -1.13
C LEU A 62 -5.66 12.10 -2.12
N VAL A 63 -5.18 11.35 -3.12
CA VAL A 63 -6.04 10.72 -4.12
C VAL A 63 -6.95 9.68 -3.46
N SER A 64 -6.40 8.81 -2.60
CA SER A 64 -7.19 7.77 -1.92
C SER A 64 -8.23 8.34 -0.96
N LEU A 65 -7.89 9.38 -0.19
CA LEU A 65 -8.85 10.07 0.67
C LEU A 65 -9.91 10.80 -0.15
N GLY A 66 -9.52 11.41 -1.28
CA GLY A 66 -10.45 12.01 -2.23
C GLY A 66 -11.46 10.99 -2.76
N VAL A 67 -11.01 9.83 -3.25
CA VAL A 67 -11.89 8.75 -3.72
C VAL A 67 -12.77 8.23 -2.57
N MET A 68 -12.22 8.05 -1.37
CA MET A 68 -12.95 7.59 -0.19
C MET A 68 -14.14 8.49 0.16
N ILE A 69 -13.98 9.82 0.07
CA ILE A 69 -15.05 10.78 0.39
C ILE A 69 -16.27 10.58 -0.52
N TYR A 70 -16.06 10.27 -1.79
CA TYR A 70 -17.13 10.12 -2.79
C TYR A 70 -17.56 8.67 -3.04
N ALA A 71 -16.81 7.68 -2.56
CA ALA A 71 -17.10 6.27 -2.79
C ALA A 71 -18.35 5.82 -2.00
N SER A 72 -19.40 5.44 -2.72
CA SER A 72 -20.57 4.75 -2.16
C SER A 72 -20.37 3.23 -2.05
N ASP A 73 -19.62 2.67 -3.00
CA ASP A 73 -19.34 1.24 -3.12
C ASP A 73 -18.24 0.79 -2.13
N ALA A 74 -18.47 -0.34 -1.48
CA ALA A 74 -17.54 -0.90 -0.51
C ALA A 74 -16.18 -1.31 -1.10
N ARG A 75 -16.17 -1.87 -2.30
CA ARG A 75 -14.95 -2.27 -2.99
C ARG A 75 -14.09 -1.04 -3.29
N ALA A 76 -14.69 0.03 -3.80
CA ALA A 76 -13.98 1.28 -4.07
C ALA A 76 -13.34 1.87 -2.80
N ARG A 77 -14.04 1.78 -1.66
CA ARG A 77 -13.48 2.18 -0.35
C ARG A 77 -12.32 1.31 0.07
N TRP A 78 -12.41 0.00 -0.13
CA TRP A 78 -11.32 -0.92 0.21
C TRP A 78 -10.11 -0.74 -0.71
N ASP A 79 -10.32 -0.56 -2.02
CA ASP A 79 -9.24 -0.23 -2.96
C ASP A 79 -8.52 1.04 -2.53
N SER A 80 -9.29 2.08 -2.17
CA SER A 80 -8.75 3.33 -1.63
C SER A 80 -8.00 3.11 -0.32
N ALA A 81 -8.45 2.18 0.52
CA ALA A 81 -7.80 1.83 1.78
C ALA A 81 -6.41 1.21 1.55
N LEU A 82 -6.26 0.33 0.55
CA LEU A 82 -4.95 -0.18 0.16
C LEU A 82 -4.01 0.94 -0.29
N VAL A 83 -4.50 1.82 -1.18
CA VAL A 83 -3.71 2.94 -1.72
C VAL A 83 -3.32 3.92 -0.61
N ALA A 84 -4.22 4.21 0.33
CA ALA A 84 -3.92 5.01 1.51
C ALA A 84 -2.84 4.34 2.37
N GLY A 85 -2.91 3.02 2.56
CA GLY A 85 -1.88 2.23 3.24
C GLY A 85 -0.51 2.38 2.58
N ILE A 86 -0.44 2.21 1.25
CA ILE A 86 0.80 2.41 0.48
C ILE A 86 1.34 3.83 0.73
N GLY A 87 0.48 4.84 0.60
CA GLY A 87 0.88 6.23 0.81
C GLY A 87 1.42 6.51 2.22
N LEU A 88 0.73 6.00 3.25
CA LEU A 88 1.18 6.08 4.64
C LEU A 88 2.51 5.36 4.88
N GLY A 89 2.73 4.22 4.23
CA GLY A 89 3.99 3.48 4.33
C GLY A 89 5.16 4.29 3.78
N LEU A 90 5.00 4.87 2.58
CA LEU A 90 6.02 5.72 1.96
C LEU A 90 6.32 6.99 2.79
N ILE A 91 5.29 7.60 3.40
CA ILE A 91 5.47 8.74 4.31
C ILE A 91 6.23 8.31 5.58
N ALA A 92 5.81 7.22 6.21
CA ALA A 92 6.42 6.73 7.45
C ALA A 92 7.89 6.33 7.24
N ASP A 93 8.21 5.77 6.07
CA ASP A 93 9.57 5.44 5.66
C ASP A 93 10.50 6.66 5.73
N GLU A 94 10.02 7.79 5.24
CA GLU A 94 10.76 9.03 5.13
C GLU A 94 10.78 9.84 6.43
N ILE A 95 9.76 9.71 7.31
CA ILE A 95 9.73 10.42 8.61
C ILE A 95 10.93 10.05 9.48
N GLY A 96 11.31 8.77 9.54
CA GLY A 96 12.48 8.33 10.31
C GLY A 96 13.78 8.97 9.82
N LEU A 97 13.86 9.28 8.53
CA LEU A 97 15.04 9.85 7.90
C LEU A 97 15.05 11.39 7.95
N LEU A 98 13.95 12.03 7.57
CA LEU A 98 13.85 13.46 7.33
C LEU A 98 13.69 14.25 8.63
N ILE A 99 12.81 13.77 9.51
CA ILE A 99 12.47 14.49 10.74
C ILE A 99 13.49 14.17 11.82
N LEU A 100 13.89 12.90 11.93
CA LEU A 100 14.77 12.44 13.00
C LEU A 100 16.25 12.36 12.59
N LYS A 101 16.57 12.57 11.31
CA LYS A 101 17.94 12.52 10.76
C LYS A 101 18.66 11.20 11.06
N LEU A 102 17.91 10.10 11.13
CA LEU A 102 18.44 8.77 11.45
C LEU A 102 18.82 8.00 10.19
N SER A 103 19.75 7.06 10.33
CA SER A 103 20.01 6.05 9.29
C SER A 103 18.78 5.16 9.09
N TYR A 104 18.57 4.66 7.86
CA TYR A 104 17.47 3.74 7.54
C TYR A 104 17.43 2.48 8.43
N TRP A 105 18.58 2.02 8.91
CA TRP A 105 18.66 0.82 9.74
C TRP A 105 18.81 1.12 11.23
N ASN A 106 18.69 2.40 11.63
CA ASN A 106 18.69 2.78 13.03
C ASN A 106 17.45 2.18 13.73
N ILE A 107 17.65 1.61 14.93
CA ILE A 107 16.59 0.96 15.70
C ILE A 107 15.39 1.88 15.92
N ILE A 108 15.59 3.18 16.15
CA ILE A 108 14.51 4.15 16.34
C ILE A 108 13.72 4.34 15.03
N SER A 109 14.39 4.44 13.88
CA SER A 109 13.71 4.49 12.57
C SER A 109 12.90 3.22 12.34
N VAL A 110 13.46 2.06 12.68
CA VAL A 110 12.79 0.75 12.57
C VAL A 110 11.57 0.67 13.49
N SER A 111 11.71 1.10 14.75
CA SER A 111 10.63 1.10 15.73
C SER A 111 9.47 2.00 15.33
N ILE A 112 9.70 3.13 14.65
CA ILE A 112 8.63 4.03 14.23
C ILE A 112 7.73 3.38 13.19
N PHE A 113 8.31 2.83 12.13
CA PHE A 113 7.49 2.20 11.10
C PHE A 113 6.92 0.86 11.57
N ALA A 114 7.69 0.07 12.34
CA ALA A 114 7.21 -1.19 12.89
C ALA A 114 6.07 -0.95 13.90
N GLY A 115 6.19 0.10 14.72
CA GLY A 115 5.14 0.54 15.64
C GLY A 115 3.89 0.99 14.90
N GLY A 116 4.03 1.78 13.82
CA GLY A 116 2.91 2.17 12.96
C GLY A 116 2.19 0.97 12.36
N GLY A 117 2.94 0.00 11.82
CA GLY A 117 2.40 -1.25 11.30
C GLY A 117 1.68 -2.07 12.36
N LEU A 118 2.31 -2.23 13.54
CA LEU A 118 1.72 -2.94 14.67
C LEU A 118 0.40 -2.29 15.11
N LEU A 119 0.35 -0.96 15.24
CA LEU A 119 -0.89 -0.23 15.57
C LEU A 119 -1.98 -0.47 14.54
N LEU A 120 -1.65 -0.46 13.24
CA LEU A 120 -2.61 -0.76 12.18
C LEU A 120 -3.14 -2.20 12.28
N TYR A 121 -2.27 -3.19 12.51
CA TYR A 121 -2.70 -4.58 12.67
C TYR A 121 -3.51 -4.81 13.94
N LEU A 122 -3.16 -4.14 15.05
CA LEU A 122 -3.95 -4.17 16.28
C LEU A 122 -5.31 -3.52 16.08
N ALA A 123 -5.38 -2.39 15.36
CA ALA A 123 -6.64 -1.75 15.00
C ALA A 123 -7.51 -2.67 14.13
N THR A 124 -6.91 -3.34 13.14
CA THR A 124 -7.57 -4.36 12.31
C THR A 124 -8.11 -5.51 13.17
N ALA A 125 -7.30 -6.09 14.05
CA ALA A 125 -7.69 -7.19 14.92
C ALA A 125 -8.83 -6.79 15.87
N LEU A 126 -8.71 -5.63 16.53
CA LEU A 126 -9.73 -5.10 17.44
C LEU A 126 -11.03 -4.81 16.70
N LYS A 127 -10.95 -4.26 15.48
CA LYS A 127 -12.14 -3.98 14.67
C LYS A 127 -12.82 -5.26 14.22
N SER A 128 -12.05 -6.24 13.75
CA SER A 128 -12.53 -7.58 13.39
C SER A 128 -13.20 -8.27 14.58
N TRP A 129 -12.63 -8.17 15.78
CA TRP A 129 -13.20 -8.72 17.00
C TRP A 129 -14.56 -8.08 17.33
N ARG A 130 -14.65 -6.76 17.28
CA ARG A 130 -15.87 -6.01 17.65
C ARG A 130 -16.97 -6.08 16.58
N ALA A 131 -16.60 -5.99 15.30
CA ALA A 131 -17.55 -5.92 14.19
C ALA A 131 -17.84 -7.29 13.55
N GLY A 132 -17.03 -8.31 13.84
CA GLY A 132 -17.06 -9.61 13.18
C GLY A 132 -16.37 -9.61 11.82
N LEU A 133 -16.34 -10.79 11.19
CA LEU A 133 -15.64 -11.05 9.93
C LEU A 133 -16.56 -11.06 8.70
N SER A 134 -17.83 -10.65 8.84
CA SER A 134 -18.84 -10.74 7.77
C SER A 134 -18.40 -10.03 6.49
N ASP A 135 -17.71 -8.89 6.61
CA ASP A 135 -17.27 -8.08 5.48
C ASP A 135 -16.28 -8.82 4.57
N PHE A 136 -15.50 -9.77 5.12
CA PHE A 136 -14.54 -10.56 4.35
C PHE A 136 -15.20 -11.49 3.33
N HIS A 137 -16.45 -11.93 3.56
CA HIS A 137 -17.17 -12.76 2.59
C HIS A 137 -17.53 -12.01 1.31
N PHE A 138 -17.51 -10.68 1.33
CA PHE A 138 -17.84 -9.84 0.18
C PHE A 138 -16.62 -9.41 -0.62
N VAL A 139 -15.40 -9.71 -0.12
CA VAL A 139 -14.17 -9.52 -0.88
C VAL A 139 -14.13 -10.58 -1.98
N ASP A 140 -14.44 -10.17 -3.19
CA ASP A 140 -14.43 -11.09 -4.32
C ASP A 140 -13.02 -11.33 -4.86
N LYS A 141 -12.85 -12.45 -5.54
CA LYS A 141 -11.57 -12.88 -6.11
C LYS A 141 -10.98 -11.87 -7.11
N TYR A 142 -11.82 -11.10 -7.82
CA TYR A 142 -11.34 -10.16 -8.83
C TYR A 142 -10.69 -8.95 -8.16
N GLN A 143 -11.34 -8.43 -7.12
CA GLN A 143 -10.75 -7.40 -6.26
C GLN A 143 -9.45 -7.89 -5.65
N PHE A 144 -9.47 -9.04 -4.95
CA PHE A 144 -8.28 -9.55 -4.27
C PHE A 144 -7.09 -9.74 -5.23
N LEU A 145 -7.30 -10.35 -6.39
CA LEU A 145 -6.24 -10.60 -7.36
C LEU A 145 -5.76 -9.33 -8.07
N ALA A 146 -6.66 -8.36 -8.33
CA ALA A 146 -6.26 -7.07 -8.87
C ALA A 146 -5.39 -6.28 -7.88
N LEU A 147 -5.77 -6.27 -6.60
CA LEU A 147 -5.01 -5.62 -5.53
C LEU A 147 -3.67 -6.31 -5.26
N MET A 148 -3.63 -7.65 -5.32
CA MET A 148 -2.36 -8.39 -5.29
C MET A 148 -1.47 -8.03 -6.49
N GLY A 149 -2.07 -7.83 -7.66
CA GLY A 149 -1.38 -7.31 -8.84
C GLY A 149 -0.76 -5.94 -8.59
N LEU A 150 -1.45 -5.02 -7.89
CA LEU A 150 -0.88 -3.72 -7.52
C LEU A 150 0.32 -3.86 -6.59
N LEU A 151 0.24 -4.72 -5.57
CA LEU A 151 1.37 -4.98 -4.66
C LEU A 151 2.57 -5.59 -5.41
N LEU A 152 2.35 -6.57 -6.29
CA LEU A 152 3.43 -7.09 -7.15
C LEU A 152 4.03 -6.02 -8.07
N GLY A 153 3.19 -5.09 -8.55
CA GLY A 153 3.63 -3.93 -9.30
C GLY A 153 4.63 -3.08 -8.53
N LEU A 154 4.38 -2.87 -7.23
CA LEU A 154 5.32 -2.19 -6.32
C LEU A 154 6.65 -2.96 -6.20
N THR A 155 6.62 -4.29 -6.07
CA THR A 155 7.85 -5.11 -6.02
C THR A 155 8.71 -4.95 -7.26
N GLY A 156 8.10 -4.82 -8.44
CA GLY A 156 8.88 -4.67 -9.67
C GLY A 156 9.68 -3.37 -9.75
N PHE A 157 9.37 -2.34 -8.94
CA PHE A 157 10.22 -1.14 -8.87
C PHE A 157 11.61 -1.40 -8.29
N LEU A 158 11.85 -2.57 -7.68
CA LEU A 158 13.21 -3.03 -7.33
C LEU A 158 14.10 -3.23 -8.57
N PHE A 159 13.52 -3.23 -9.78
CA PHE A 159 14.25 -3.30 -11.05
C PHE A 159 15.07 -2.03 -11.37
N PHE A 160 14.73 -0.89 -10.77
CA PHE A 160 15.27 0.42 -11.21
C PHE A 160 16.71 0.71 -10.77
N ASP A 161 17.44 -0.21 -10.13
CA ASP A 161 18.82 0.03 -9.69
C ASP A 161 19.81 -1.04 -10.17
N ARG A 162 20.93 -0.62 -10.76
CA ARG A 162 21.93 -1.47 -11.45
C ARG A 162 23.29 -1.41 -10.75
N PRO A 163 24.05 -2.52 -10.65
CA PRO A 163 23.81 -3.87 -11.17
C PRO A 163 23.28 -4.76 -10.04
N ALA A 164 21.97 -4.81 -9.85
CA ALA A 164 21.39 -5.78 -8.92
C ALA A 164 21.64 -7.19 -9.47
N ARG A 165 22.01 -8.11 -8.58
CA ARG A 165 22.27 -9.53 -8.91
C ARG A 165 21.14 -10.08 -9.79
N MET A 166 21.45 -10.90 -10.80
CA MET A 166 20.49 -11.51 -11.75
C MET A 166 19.17 -11.98 -11.12
N VAL A 167 19.21 -12.49 -9.89
CA VAL A 167 18.05 -12.92 -9.10
C VAL A 167 17.07 -11.77 -8.82
N VAL A 168 17.55 -10.57 -8.46
CA VAL A 168 16.71 -9.39 -8.17
C VAL A 168 16.04 -8.90 -9.45
N GLU A 169 16.78 -8.82 -10.56
CA GLU A 169 16.24 -8.42 -11.86
C GLU A 169 15.16 -9.39 -12.34
N ALA A 170 15.43 -10.70 -12.28
CA ALA A 170 14.47 -11.74 -12.65
C ALA A 170 13.21 -11.71 -11.76
N THR A 171 13.39 -11.50 -10.46
CA THR A 171 12.28 -11.40 -9.50
C THR A 171 11.43 -10.15 -9.77
N ALA A 172 12.06 -9.01 -10.03
CA ALA A 172 11.36 -7.76 -10.30
C ALA A 172 10.61 -7.79 -11.64
N LEU A 173 11.25 -8.31 -12.69
CA LEU A 173 10.60 -8.54 -14.00
C LEU A 173 9.42 -9.52 -13.87
N GLY A 174 9.62 -10.64 -13.16
CA GLY A 174 8.57 -11.60 -12.88
C GLY A 174 7.39 -10.96 -12.14
N ALA A 175 7.67 -10.10 -11.16
CA ALA A 175 6.64 -9.37 -10.42
C ALA A 175 5.86 -8.39 -11.30
N TRP A 176 6.51 -7.64 -12.20
CA TRP A 176 5.83 -6.78 -13.17
C TRP A 176 5.00 -7.57 -14.18
N LEU A 177 5.52 -8.68 -14.71
CA LEU A 177 4.75 -9.53 -15.62
C LEU A 177 3.51 -10.11 -14.93
N ALA A 178 3.67 -10.63 -13.71
CA ALA A 178 2.56 -11.12 -12.90
C ALA A 178 1.54 -10.00 -12.59
N SER A 179 2.02 -8.82 -12.23
CA SER A 179 1.20 -7.62 -12.01
C SER A 179 0.38 -7.27 -13.25
N ALA A 180 1.02 -7.18 -14.41
CA ALA A 180 0.36 -6.86 -15.67
C ALA A 180 -0.74 -7.88 -16.02
N ILE A 181 -0.45 -9.18 -15.85
CA ILE A 181 -1.42 -10.25 -16.08
C ILE A 181 -2.61 -10.13 -15.12
N LEU A 182 -2.34 -9.96 -13.82
CA LEU A 182 -3.37 -9.92 -12.79
C LEU A 182 -4.27 -8.68 -12.94
N VAL A 183 -3.67 -7.51 -13.11
CA VAL A 183 -4.40 -6.24 -13.29
C VAL A 183 -5.20 -6.26 -14.58
N THR A 184 -4.65 -6.75 -15.69
CA THR A 184 -5.38 -6.79 -16.97
C THR A 184 -6.55 -7.77 -16.92
N LYS A 185 -6.33 -8.99 -16.42
CA LYS A 185 -7.34 -10.06 -16.43
C LYS A 185 -8.41 -9.84 -15.36
N TYR A 186 -8.00 -9.55 -14.13
CA TYR A 186 -8.92 -9.46 -12.99
C TYR A 186 -9.38 -8.02 -12.74
N GLY A 187 -8.51 -7.03 -12.97
CA GLY A 187 -8.88 -5.61 -12.84
C GLY A 187 -10.00 -5.21 -13.79
N ARG A 188 -10.00 -5.68 -15.05
CA ARG A 188 -11.12 -5.43 -15.98
C ARG A 188 -12.46 -5.91 -15.42
N ARG A 189 -12.48 -7.11 -14.84
CA ARG A 189 -13.71 -7.67 -14.26
C ARG A 189 -14.09 -6.95 -12.95
N HIS A 190 -13.10 -6.58 -12.14
CA HIS A 190 -13.29 -5.77 -10.94
C HIS A 190 -13.94 -4.42 -11.25
N PHE A 191 -13.38 -3.65 -12.20
CA PHE A 191 -13.97 -2.38 -12.64
C PHE A 191 -15.36 -2.54 -13.26
N PHE A 192 -15.60 -3.65 -13.98
CA PHE A 192 -16.93 -3.97 -14.47
C PHE A 192 -17.93 -4.18 -13.32
N LEU A 193 -17.54 -4.88 -12.25
CA LEU A 193 -18.39 -5.10 -11.07
C LEU A 193 -18.61 -3.80 -10.29
N LEU A 194 -17.57 -2.98 -10.12
CA LEU A 194 -17.68 -1.64 -9.53
C LEU A 194 -18.72 -0.77 -10.23
N ARG A 195 -18.77 -0.82 -11.57
CA ARG A 195 -19.69 0.01 -12.37
C ARG A 195 -21.11 -0.55 -12.46
N ASN A 196 -21.26 -1.87 -12.56
CA ASN A 196 -22.53 -2.50 -12.94
C ASN A 196 -23.18 -3.34 -11.84
N ALA A 197 -22.45 -3.68 -10.78
CA ALA A 197 -22.93 -4.48 -9.66
C ALA A 197 -22.37 -3.95 -8.33
N PRO A 198 -22.66 -2.69 -7.98
CA PRO A 198 -22.05 -2.06 -6.82
C PRO A 198 -22.49 -2.78 -5.53
N LEU A 199 -21.52 -3.07 -4.66
CA LEU A 199 -21.73 -3.51 -3.28
C LEU A 199 -22.11 -2.30 -2.43
N ASN A 200 -23.33 -1.84 -2.65
CA ASN A 200 -23.96 -0.84 -1.82
C ASN A 200 -24.52 -1.51 -0.57
N TYR A 201 -23.86 -1.31 0.57
CA TYR A 201 -24.50 -1.59 1.84
C TYR A 201 -25.58 -0.54 2.10
N PRO A 202 -26.77 -0.92 2.57
CA PRO A 202 -27.77 0.05 2.96
C PRO A 202 -27.12 1.00 3.98
N SER A 203 -27.17 2.30 3.68
CA SER A 203 -26.79 3.34 4.64
C SER A 203 -27.55 3.06 5.93
N PRO A 204 -26.92 3.09 7.12
CA PRO A 204 -27.72 3.36 8.31
C PRO A 204 -28.39 4.71 8.02
N ASN A 205 -29.72 4.72 8.04
CA ASN A 205 -30.54 5.85 7.61
C ASN A 205 -30.01 7.19 8.15
N ARG A 206 -30.30 8.26 7.40
CA ARG A 206 -30.38 9.62 7.93
C ARG A 206 -31.18 9.64 9.22
#